data_AF-A0A0T6APJ9-F1
#
_entry.id   AF-A0A0T6APJ9-F1
#
_cell.length_a   1.000
_cell.length_b   1.000
_cell.length_c   1.000
_cell.angle_alpha   90.00
_cell.angle_beta   90.00
_cell.angle_gamma   90.00
#
_symmetry.space_group_name_H-M   'P 1'
#
loop_
_entity.id
_entity.type
_entity.pdbx_description
1 polymer ?
#
loop_
_entity_poly.entity_id
_entity_poly.type
_entity_poly.pdbx_seq_one_letter_code
_entity_poly.pdbx_strand_id
1 'polypeptide(L)'
;MALIADLIANLFRLLRNLLTFLGRPPEYVVVDISGSYPERRAPRPRFQPFRGALPFLQPPPEESLEDLRGVLDRVAHAPQVRGVVVRIGELPVGLATVQSLRDVLLALRRRGKRVVAYLTTISTPQYYLAAAADEILLPESAMVGFTGLRTEVTFIREALDRLGIAPEFDHIAEYKTAADRFLRREMSPAHREMVDAILDAQLDQIIEDIAAARRLTREPVRGAIDRAPFSAAEALAMGLVDGVLFEDELPRRFGAPGREAVLQPWTLARRRLPAPYRWPSLQDAVAVVTLRGTIVPGESREFPVPLPLFGRQTAGSSTLARAFRAAERAPRVRAVVFSVDSGGGSALASDLIWREVERVKRRKPVVAFMGDVAGSGGYYVACGANRIIAQPGTITGSIGVVSGKLVLADLFERHGLHHEILSRGAAATIDSPFVRYDETGWTRVRQEMQQIYERFIGRVSQGRSRPAAEIEAIARGRVWTGRQAVPLGLVDELGDFTVAVQRARELAGIPAGREINVITVRPPRVAPVPAFRSAVDEMVAGLRQVLALAAERVLLLMEAL
;
A
#
# COMPACT_ATOMS: atom_id res chain seq x y z
N MET A 1 25.10 14.85 -23.00
CA MET A 1 24.95 13.38 -22.89
C MET A 1 23.49 12.92 -22.84
N ALA A 2 22.67 13.29 -21.84
CA ALA A 2 21.27 12.84 -21.76
C ALA A 2 20.40 13.25 -22.96
N LEU A 3 20.54 14.49 -23.44
CA LEU A 3 19.77 15.02 -24.57
C LEU A 3 20.07 14.28 -25.89
N ILE A 4 21.35 13.94 -26.13
CA ILE A 4 21.78 13.15 -27.29
C ILE A 4 21.23 11.72 -27.19
N ALA A 5 21.27 11.11 -25.99
CA ALA A 5 20.71 9.78 -25.76
C ALA A 5 19.20 9.74 -25.98
N ASP A 6 18.45 10.76 -25.54
CA ASP A 6 17.01 10.86 -25.76
C ASP A 6 16.68 11.10 -27.25
N LEU A 7 17.48 11.91 -27.95
CA LEU A 7 17.32 12.15 -29.39
C LEU A 7 17.55 10.88 -30.21
N ILE A 8 18.62 10.13 -29.90
CA ILE A 8 18.89 8.82 -30.50
C ILE A 8 17.76 7.84 -30.18
N ALA A 9 17.32 7.76 -28.92
CA ALA A 9 16.22 6.88 -28.52
C ALA A 9 14.91 7.24 -29.24
N ASN A 10 14.63 8.53 -29.46
CA ASN A 10 13.47 8.98 -30.22
C ASN A 10 13.57 8.68 -31.71
N LEU A 11 14.76 8.77 -32.31
CA LEU A 11 14.96 8.35 -33.69
C LEU A 11 14.69 6.85 -33.86
N PHE A 12 15.21 6.02 -32.95
CA PHE A 12 14.86 4.59 -32.93
C PHE A 12 13.37 4.36 -32.72
N ARG A 13 12.70 5.14 -31.85
CA ARG A 13 11.24 5.06 -31.64
C ARG A 13 10.46 5.51 -32.86
N LEU A 14 10.91 6.54 -33.58
CA LEU A 14 10.30 7.01 -34.82
C LEU A 14 10.33 5.90 -35.88
N LEU A 15 11.51 5.34 -36.15
CA LEU A 15 11.68 4.23 -37.09
C LEU A 15 10.84 3.02 -36.67
N ARG A 16 10.88 2.66 -35.39
CA ARG A 16 10.07 1.57 -34.86
C ARG A 16 8.57 1.84 -34.98
N ASN A 17 8.12 3.06 -34.68
CA ASN A 17 6.71 3.43 -34.77
C ASN A 17 6.23 3.42 -36.24
N LEU A 18 7.10 3.81 -37.19
CA LEU A 18 6.86 3.67 -38.62
C LEU A 18 6.71 2.20 -39.02
N LEU A 19 7.60 1.32 -38.53
CA LEU A 19 7.51 -0.12 -38.76
C LEU A 19 6.25 -0.74 -38.14
N THR A 20 5.80 -0.25 -36.97
CA THR A 20 4.54 -0.72 -36.37
C THR A 20 3.31 -0.35 -37.20
N PHE A 21 3.37 0.71 -38.01
CA PHE A 21 2.29 1.10 -38.92
C PHE A 21 2.12 0.10 -40.08
N LEU A 22 3.21 -0.58 -40.47
CA LEU A 22 3.18 -1.62 -41.52
C LEU A 22 2.69 -2.98 -41.00
N GLY A 23 2.69 -3.20 -39.68
CA GLY A 23 2.18 -4.43 -39.08
C GLY A 23 0.68 -4.39 -38.84
N ARG A 24 0.02 -5.56 -38.77
CA ARG A 24 -1.36 -5.66 -38.27
C ARG A 24 -1.34 -5.66 -36.73
N PRO A 25 -1.80 -4.58 -36.09
CA PRO A 25 -1.88 -4.53 -34.63
C PRO A 25 -3.02 -5.42 -34.12
N PRO A 26 -3.00 -5.84 -32.84
CA PRO A 26 -4.12 -6.57 -32.26
C PRO A 26 -5.37 -5.70 -32.17
N GLU A 27 -6.54 -6.32 -32.28
CA GLU A 27 -7.81 -5.64 -32.02
C GLU A 27 -8.06 -5.48 -30.52
N TYR A 28 -7.59 -6.45 -29.72
CA TYR A 28 -7.69 -6.42 -28.27
C TYR A 28 -6.35 -6.78 -27.62
N VAL A 29 -6.00 -6.07 -26.55
CA VAL A 29 -4.81 -6.38 -25.75
C VAL A 29 -5.24 -7.13 -24.48
N VAL A 30 -4.59 -8.26 -24.20
CA VAL A 30 -4.81 -9.03 -22.98
C VAL A 30 -3.80 -8.56 -21.91
N VAL A 31 -4.31 -8.17 -20.75
CA VAL A 31 -3.54 -7.72 -19.59
C VAL A 31 -3.92 -8.56 -18.38
N ASP A 32 -2.92 -9.02 -17.64
CA ASP A 32 -3.09 -9.75 -16.39
C ASP A 32 -3.02 -8.76 -15.23
N ILE A 33 -4.00 -8.83 -14.32
CA ILE A 33 -4.00 -8.05 -13.08
C ILE A 33 -4.03 -9.02 -11.91
N SER A 34 -2.88 -9.21 -11.26
CA SER A 34 -2.71 -10.01 -10.06
C SER A 34 -1.55 -9.49 -9.20
N GLY A 35 -1.59 -9.72 -7.89
CA GLY A 35 -0.53 -9.32 -6.96
C GLY A 35 -0.80 -7.99 -6.27
N SER A 36 0.27 -7.30 -5.86
CA SER A 36 0.24 -6.25 -4.84
C SER A 36 0.11 -4.80 -5.33
N TYR A 37 0.28 -4.54 -6.64
CA TYR A 37 0.10 -3.23 -7.29
C TYR A 37 0.47 -1.98 -6.45
N PRO A 38 1.71 -1.85 -5.94
CA PRO A 38 2.15 -0.60 -5.33
C PRO A 38 1.98 0.55 -6.32
N GLU A 39 1.84 1.75 -5.78
CA GLU A 39 1.60 2.96 -6.58
C GLU A 39 2.70 3.17 -7.65
N ARG A 40 3.97 2.98 -7.26
CA ARG A 40 5.12 3.05 -8.17
C ARG A 40 6.15 1.98 -7.86
N ARG A 41 6.90 1.55 -8.88
CA ARG A 41 8.00 0.60 -8.69
C ARG A 41 9.10 1.16 -7.80
N ALA A 42 9.60 0.33 -6.90
CA ALA A 42 10.82 0.61 -6.17
C ALA A 42 12.00 0.80 -7.15
N PRO A 43 12.89 1.77 -6.93
CA PRO A 43 14.08 1.95 -7.75
C PRO A 43 14.94 0.69 -7.75
N ARG A 44 15.12 0.03 -8.91
CA ARG A 44 16.01 -1.13 -9.01
C ARG A 44 17.46 -0.73 -8.66
N PRO A 45 18.16 -1.45 -7.76
CA PRO A 45 19.59 -1.26 -7.56
C PRO A 45 20.36 -1.57 -8.85
N ARG A 46 21.33 -0.72 -9.21
CA ARG A 46 22.11 -0.82 -10.47
C ARG A 46 22.99 -2.07 -10.55
N PHE A 47 23.34 -2.65 -9.41
CA PHE A 47 24.16 -3.86 -9.28
C PHE A 47 23.52 -4.78 -8.23
N GLN A 48 23.24 -6.02 -8.62
CA GLN A 48 22.89 -7.13 -7.74
C GLN A 48 23.85 -8.28 -8.09
N PRO A 49 24.94 -8.49 -7.32
CA PRO A 49 26.01 -9.43 -7.68
C PRO A 49 25.58 -10.91 -7.67
N PHE A 50 24.38 -11.24 -7.22
CA PHE A 50 23.87 -12.61 -7.11
C PHE A 50 22.70 -12.94 -8.04
N ARG A 51 22.47 -12.11 -9.08
CA ARG A 51 21.32 -12.28 -9.98
C ARG A 51 21.32 -13.60 -10.78
N GLY A 52 22.47 -14.28 -10.89
CA GLY A 52 22.63 -15.49 -11.71
C GLY A 52 22.59 -16.82 -10.95
N ALA A 53 22.67 -16.85 -9.62
CA ALA A 53 22.88 -18.11 -8.90
C ALA A 53 21.58 -18.89 -8.58
N LEU A 54 20.47 -18.18 -8.29
CA LEU A 54 19.22 -18.82 -7.84
C LEU A 54 17.98 -18.06 -8.39
N PRO A 55 17.65 -18.20 -9.70
CA PRO A 55 16.56 -17.47 -10.34
C PRO A 55 15.16 -17.81 -9.77
N PHE A 56 14.96 -19.00 -9.20
CA PHE A 56 13.67 -19.45 -8.65
C PHE A 56 13.28 -18.84 -7.30
N LEU A 57 14.24 -18.26 -6.56
CA LEU A 57 13.99 -17.58 -5.28
C LEU A 57 13.70 -16.09 -5.45
N GLN A 58 13.77 -15.55 -6.67
CA GLN A 58 13.47 -14.15 -6.92
C GLN A 58 11.95 -14.00 -7.12
N PRO A 59 11.26 -13.19 -6.30
CA PRO A 59 9.88 -12.88 -6.59
C PRO A 59 9.79 -12.21 -7.97
N PRO A 60 8.77 -12.52 -8.77
CA PRO A 60 8.56 -11.85 -10.04
C PRO A 60 8.52 -10.33 -9.83
N PRO A 61 8.97 -9.53 -10.80
CA PRO A 61 8.99 -8.08 -10.66
C PRO A 61 7.58 -7.55 -10.37
N GLU A 62 7.42 -6.90 -9.22
CA GLU A 62 6.16 -6.29 -8.78
C GLU A 62 5.64 -5.32 -9.85
N GLU A 63 4.45 -5.58 -10.40
CA GLU A 63 3.76 -4.61 -11.25
C GLU A 63 3.22 -3.46 -10.40
N SER A 64 3.20 -2.25 -10.96
CA SER A 64 2.70 -1.07 -10.24
C SER A 64 1.50 -0.44 -10.96
N LEU A 65 0.70 0.34 -10.21
CA LEU A 65 -0.37 1.16 -10.78
C LEU A 65 0.16 2.11 -11.86
N GLU A 66 1.38 2.64 -11.69
CA GLU A 66 2.07 3.43 -12.72
C GLU A 66 2.31 2.65 -14.01
N ASP A 67 2.78 1.40 -13.92
CA ASP A 67 2.99 0.59 -15.11
C ASP A 67 1.67 0.31 -15.82
N LEU A 68 0.63 -0.08 -15.08
CA LEU A 68 -0.68 -0.38 -15.64
C LEU A 68 -1.27 0.85 -16.34
N ARG A 69 -1.23 2.03 -15.70
CA ARG A 69 -1.63 3.30 -16.35
C ARG A 69 -0.84 3.54 -17.62
N GLY A 70 0.47 3.29 -17.62
CA GLY A 70 1.31 3.40 -18.82
C GLY A 70 0.95 2.40 -19.92
N VAL A 71 0.52 1.18 -19.57
CA VAL A 71 0.00 0.18 -20.52
C VAL A 71 -1.31 0.66 -21.14
N LEU A 72 -2.28 1.03 -20.31
CA LEU A 72 -3.62 1.40 -20.78
C LEU A 72 -3.63 2.74 -21.49
N ASP A 73 -2.74 3.68 -21.14
CA ASP A 73 -2.57 4.93 -21.88
C ASP A 73 -2.06 4.68 -23.31
N ARG A 74 -1.15 3.70 -23.50
CA ARG A 74 -0.72 3.29 -24.85
C ARG A 74 -1.84 2.62 -25.64
N VAL A 75 -2.70 1.85 -24.97
CA VAL A 75 -3.89 1.28 -25.62
C VAL A 75 -4.87 2.39 -26.02
N ALA A 76 -5.11 3.36 -25.14
CA ALA A 76 -6.00 4.48 -25.40
C ALA A 76 -5.59 5.29 -26.65
N HIS A 77 -4.29 5.53 -26.84
CA HIS A 77 -3.74 6.26 -27.99
C HIS A 77 -3.61 5.44 -29.28
N ALA A 78 -3.90 4.13 -29.26
CA ALA A 78 -3.84 3.28 -30.43
C ALA A 78 -5.23 3.15 -31.08
N PRO A 79 -5.56 3.90 -32.16
CA PRO A 79 -6.90 3.88 -32.76
C PRO A 79 -7.34 2.49 -33.22
N GLN A 80 -6.40 1.67 -33.69
CA GLN A 80 -6.61 0.29 -34.13
C GLN A 80 -7.07 -0.70 -33.03
N VAL A 81 -6.78 -0.42 -31.76
CA VAL A 81 -7.07 -1.33 -30.65
C VAL A 81 -8.46 -0.96 -30.15
N ARG A 82 -9.42 -1.86 -30.29
CA ARG A 82 -10.81 -1.66 -29.86
C ARG A 82 -10.94 -1.66 -28.34
N GLY A 83 -10.09 -2.39 -27.63
CA GLY A 83 -10.21 -2.52 -26.18
C GLY A 83 -9.15 -3.40 -25.53
N VAL A 84 -9.40 -3.73 -24.26
CA VAL A 84 -8.58 -4.64 -23.46
C VAL A 84 -9.41 -5.77 -22.88
N VAL A 85 -8.81 -6.95 -22.80
CA VAL A 85 -9.29 -8.06 -21.96
C VAL A 85 -8.40 -8.09 -20.72
N VAL A 86 -9.00 -7.92 -19.55
CA VAL A 86 -8.33 -7.88 -18.26
C VAL A 86 -8.60 -9.19 -17.56
N ARG A 87 -7.57 -10.04 -17.45
CA ARG A 87 -7.66 -11.27 -16.66
C ARG A 87 -7.33 -10.92 -15.21
N ILE A 88 -8.31 -11.08 -14.33
CA ILE A 88 -8.17 -10.67 -12.93
C ILE A 88 -7.87 -11.92 -12.09
N GLY A 89 -6.69 -11.95 -11.50
CA GLY A 89 -6.24 -13.02 -10.60
C GLY A 89 -6.38 -12.64 -9.12
N GLU A 90 -5.55 -13.25 -8.29
CA GLU A 90 -5.50 -12.94 -6.87
C GLU A 90 -4.97 -11.52 -6.59
N LEU A 91 -5.65 -10.81 -5.70
CA LEU A 91 -5.34 -9.43 -5.31
C LEU A 91 -5.17 -9.35 -3.79
N PRO A 92 -3.99 -9.69 -3.23
CA PRO A 92 -3.71 -9.58 -1.79
C PRO A 92 -3.42 -8.13 -1.39
N VAL A 93 -4.40 -7.25 -1.60
CA VAL A 93 -4.30 -5.79 -1.39
C VAL A 93 -5.52 -5.27 -0.64
N GLY A 94 -5.42 -4.07 -0.07
CA GLY A 94 -6.56 -3.40 0.55
C GLY A 94 -7.51 -2.79 -0.49
N LEU A 95 -8.67 -2.33 0.00
CA LEU A 95 -9.74 -1.79 -0.84
C LEU A 95 -9.31 -0.54 -1.63
N ALA A 96 -8.41 0.30 -1.08
CA ALA A 96 -7.94 1.50 -1.77
C ALA A 96 -7.14 1.18 -3.04
N THR A 97 -6.30 0.15 -2.99
CA THR A 97 -5.57 -0.32 -4.17
C THR A 97 -6.54 -0.88 -5.22
N VAL A 98 -7.56 -1.65 -4.80
CA VAL A 98 -8.60 -2.14 -5.72
C VAL A 98 -9.39 -0.98 -6.35
N GLN A 99 -9.74 0.04 -5.57
CA GLN A 99 -10.38 1.27 -6.05
C GLN A 99 -9.50 2.01 -7.06
N SER A 100 -8.19 2.09 -6.81
CA SER A 100 -7.24 2.70 -7.75
C SER A 100 -7.13 1.90 -9.05
N LEU A 101 -7.13 0.57 -8.99
CA LEU A 101 -7.22 -0.29 -10.19
C LEU A 101 -8.53 -0.05 -10.94
N ARG A 102 -9.64 0.07 -10.20
CA ARG A 102 -10.98 0.35 -10.73
C ARG A 102 -11.00 1.68 -11.48
N ASP A 103 -10.44 2.74 -10.90
CA ASP A 103 -10.32 4.07 -11.53
C ASP A 103 -9.51 4.03 -12.83
N VAL A 104 -8.45 3.22 -12.87
CA VAL A 104 -7.61 3.02 -14.06
C VAL A 104 -8.41 2.36 -15.20
N LEU A 105 -9.26 1.37 -14.90
CA LEU A 105 -10.17 0.77 -15.89
C LEU A 105 -11.25 1.75 -16.36
N LEU A 106 -11.88 2.47 -15.42
CA LEU A 106 -12.89 3.47 -15.73
C LEU A 106 -12.33 4.62 -16.57
N ALA A 107 -11.09 5.04 -16.34
CA ALA A 107 -10.40 6.04 -17.15
C ALA A 107 -10.21 5.58 -18.60
N LEU A 108 -9.89 4.31 -18.82
CA LEU A 108 -9.78 3.74 -20.16
C LEU A 108 -11.14 3.70 -20.88
N ARG A 109 -12.21 3.31 -20.18
CA ARG A 109 -13.59 3.31 -20.71
C ARG A 109 -14.04 4.71 -21.12
N ARG A 110 -13.76 5.73 -20.30
CA ARG A 110 -14.04 7.13 -20.63
C ARG A 110 -13.32 7.63 -21.88
N ARG A 111 -12.22 6.98 -22.29
CA ARG A 111 -11.53 7.25 -23.56
C ARG A 111 -12.08 6.42 -24.75
N GLY A 112 -13.22 5.77 -24.58
CA GLY A 112 -13.94 5.06 -25.64
C GLY A 112 -13.38 3.67 -25.99
N LYS A 113 -12.46 3.14 -25.18
CA LYS A 113 -11.96 1.77 -25.34
C LYS A 113 -12.82 0.80 -24.53
N ARG A 114 -13.18 -0.33 -25.13
CA ARG A 114 -13.92 -1.39 -24.44
C ARG A 114 -13.03 -2.10 -23.42
N VAL A 115 -13.53 -2.33 -22.22
CA VAL A 115 -12.85 -3.09 -21.17
C VAL A 115 -13.68 -4.34 -20.88
N VAL A 116 -13.07 -5.52 -21.03
CA VAL A 116 -13.69 -6.79 -20.69
C VAL A 116 -12.93 -7.42 -19.54
N ALA A 117 -13.60 -7.76 -18.44
CA ALA A 117 -13.01 -8.54 -17.37
C ALA A 117 -13.25 -10.03 -17.63
N TYR A 118 -12.20 -10.84 -17.55
CA TYR A 118 -12.28 -12.30 -17.60
C TYR A 118 -11.79 -12.87 -16.27
N LEU A 119 -12.62 -13.68 -15.60
CA LEU A 119 -12.31 -14.20 -14.27
C LEU A 119 -12.44 -15.72 -14.22
N THR A 120 -11.46 -16.36 -13.60
CA THR A 120 -11.46 -17.80 -13.28
C THR A 120 -11.55 -18.06 -11.78
N THR A 121 -11.04 -17.14 -10.96
CA THR A 121 -11.13 -17.16 -9.50
C THR A 121 -11.78 -15.86 -9.02
N ILE A 122 -12.94 -15.95 -8.37
CA ILE A 122 -13.78 -14.77 -8.09
C ILE A 122 -14.02 -14.67 -6.59
N SER A 123 -13.43 -13.66 -5.96
CA SER A 123 -13.80 -13.22 -4.62
C SER A 123 -14.22 -11.75 -4.62
N THR A 124 -14.61 -11.21 -3.48
CA THR A 124 -15.15 -9.83 -3.37
C THR A 124 -14.25 -8.77 -4.04
N PRO A 125 -12.91 -8.71 -3.81
CA PRO A 125 -12.03 -7.75 -4.48
C PRO A 125 -12.01 -7.88 -6.01
N GLN A 126 -11.93 -9.11 -6.54
CA GLN A 126 -11.87 -9.33 -7.98
C GLN A 126 -13.19 -8.98 -8.66
N TYR A 127 -14.32 -9.36 -8.06
CA TYR A 127 -15.63 -9.01 -8.61
C TYR A 127 -15.88 -7.50 -8.56
N TYR A 128 -15.50 -6.85 -7.46
CA TYR A 128 -15.58 -5.39 -7.32
C TYR A 128 -14.75 -4.65 -8.37
N LEU A 129 -13.54 -5.13 -8.68
CA LEU A 129 -12.73 -4.60 -9.79
C LEU A 129 -13.38 -4.89 -11.15
N ALA A 130 -13.81 -6.13 -11.38
CA ALA A 130 -14.44 -6.57 -12.63
C ALA A 130 -15.69 -5.77 -12.96
N ALA A 131 -16.46 -5.36 -11.94
CA ALA A 131 -17.63 -4.52 -12.11
C ALA A 131 -17.31 -3.16 -12.76
N ALA A 132 -16.06 -2.69 -12.80
CA ALA A 132 -15.73 -1.49 -13.57
C ALA A 132 -15.56 -1.72 -15.07
N ALA A 133 -15.51 -2.96 -15.54
CA ALA A 133 -15.47 -3.29 -16.96
C ALA A 133 -16.81 -2.99 -17.65
N ASP A 134 -16.81 -2.99 -18.98
CA ASP A 134 -18.04 -2.98 -19.77
C ASP A 134 -18.72 -4.35 -19.75
N GLU A 135 -17.94 -5.43 -19.71
CA GLU A 135 -18.42 -6.81 -19.67
C GLU A 135 -17.60 -7.66 -18.69
N ILE A 136 -18.26 -8.55 -17.99
CA ILE A 136 -17.70 -9.58 -17.12
C ILE A 136 -17.99 -10.94 -17.73
N LEU A 137 -16.94 -11.66 -18.12
CA LEU A 137 -17.00 -12.99 -18.71
C LEU A 137 -16.28 -13.99 -17.81
N LEU A 138 -16.77 -15.23 -17.77
CA LEU A 138 -16.19 -16.31 -16.98
C LEU A 138 -16.48 -17.67 -17.63
N PRO A 139 -15.68 -18.72 -17.36
CA PRO A 139 -15.98 -20.06 -17.84
C PRO A 139 -17.14 -20.70 -17.06
N GLU A 140 -17.79 -21.70 -17.64
CA GLU A 140 -18.94 -22.40 -17.05
C GLU A 140 -18.64 -22.99 -15.66
N SER A 141 -17.40 -23.44 -15.44
CA SER A 141 -16.97 -24.02 -14.17
C SER A 141 -16.60 -23.00 -13.10
N ALA A 142 -16.65 -21.69 -13.38
CA ALA A 142 -16.31 -20.68 -12.39
C ALA A 142 -17.40 -20.53 -11.33
N MET A 143 -16.94 -20.31 -10.09
CA MET A 143 -17.79 -19.97 -8.95
C MET A 143 -17.64 -18.49 -8.62
N VAL A 144 -18.76 -17.77 -8.57
CA VAL A 144 -18.83 -16.34 -8.29
C VAL A 144 -18.94 -16.13 -6.77
N GLY A 145 -17.79 -15.97 -6.10
CA GLY A 145 -17.67 -15.92 -4.65
C GLY A 145 -17.55 -14.52 -4.03
N PHE A 146 -18.39 -13.55 -4.42
CA PHE A 146 -18.39 -12.21 -3.82
C PHE A 146 -19.17 -12.15 -2.49
N THR A 147 -18.67 -12.87 -1.48
CA THR A 147 -19.36 -13.18 -0.21
C THR A 147 -19.29 -12.07 0.86
N GLY A 148 -19.04 -10.83 0.46
CA GLY A 148 -18.98 -9.69 1.38
C GLY A 148 -17.60 -9.51 2.02
N LEU A 149 -17.56 -8.95 3.24
CA LEU A 149 -16.35 -8.61 3.98
C LEU A 149 -16.37 -9.23 5.38
N ARG A 150 -15.19 -9.63 5.88
CA ARG A 150 -15.00 -10.06 7.27
C ARG A 150 -13.65 -9.61 7.81
N THR A 151 -13.57 -9.42 9.11
CA THR A 151 -12.31 -9.21 9.85
C THR A 151 -12.17 -10.30 10.91
N GLU A 152 -11.01 -10.94 10.95
CA GLU A 152 -10.67 -11.94 11.95
C GLU A 152 -9.52 -11.41 12.81
N VAL A 153 -9.69 -11.42 14.12
CA VAL A 153 -8.66 -11.01 15.08
C VAL A 153 -8.38 -12.16 16.03
N THR A 154 -7.18 -12.71 15.95
CA THR A 154 -6.69 -13.68 16.92
C THR A 154 -6.17 -12.97 18.16
N PHE A 155 -6.73 -13.33 19.32
CA PHE A 155 -6.29 -12.92 20.65
C PHE A 155 -5.40 -14.02 21.23
N ILE A 156 -4.23 -13.64 21.73
CA ILE A 156 -3.20 -14.58 22.18
C ILE A 156 -2.85 -14.45 23.66
N ARG A 157 -3.64 -13.68 24.43
CA ARG A 157 -3.37 -13.42 25.86
C ARG A 157 -3.16 -14.71 26.66
N GLU A 158 -4.07 -15.66 26.56
CA GLU A 158 -3.96 -16.92 27.30
C GLU A 158 -2.77 -17.78 26.83
N ALA A 159 -2.44 -17.74 25.55
CA ALA A 159 -1.27 -18.44 25.03
C ALA A 159 0.03 -17.84 25.60
N LEU A 160 0.11 -16.50 25.70
CA LEU A 160 1.23 -15.82 26.34
C LEU A 160 1.36 -16.19 27.82
N ASP A 161 0.25 -16.19 28.57
CA ASP A 161 0.25 -16.59 30.00
C ASP A 161 0.76 -18.05 30.19
N ARG A 162 0.32 -18.98 29.31
CA ARG A 162 0.79 -20.38 29.32
C ARG A 162 2.27 -20.50 29.00
N LEU A 163 2.81 -19.64 28.14
CA LEU A 163 4.22 -19.60 27.81
C LEU A 163 5.09 -18.90 28.87
N GLY A 164 4.48 -18.23 29.86
CA GLY A 164 5.24 -17.39 30.80
C GLY A 164 5.70 -16.08 30.17
N ILE A 165 4.99 -15.59 29.16
CA ILE A 165 5.24 -14.30 28.54
C ILE A 165 4.21 -13.31 29.08
N ALA A 166 4.67 -12.24 29.71
CA ALA A 166 3.79 -11.24 30.29
C ALA A 166 3.71 -9.98 29.42
N PRO A 167 2.54 -9.68 28.82
CA PRO A 167 2.37 -8.45 28.05
C PRO A 167 2.16 -7.25 28.99
N GLU A 168 3.11 -6.32 28.97
CA GLU A 168 3.06 -5.04 29.69
C GLU A 168 2.89 -3.91 28.68
N PHE A 169 1.65 -3.70 28.23
CA PHE A 169 1.28 -2.63 27.31
C PHE A 169 0.23 -1.72 27.92
N ASP A 170 0.32 -0.43 27.58
CA ASP A 170 -0.69 0.58 27.86
C ASP A 170 -0.99 1.39 26.60
N HIS A 171 -2.13 2.07 26.58
CA HIS A 171 -2.58 2.87 25.44
C HIS A 171 -3.31 4.13 25.89
N ILE A 172 -3.30 5.15 25.03
CA ILE A 172 -4.09 6.36 25.23
C ILE A 172 -5.36 6.28 24.40
N ALA A 173 -6.49 6.36 25.11
CA ALA A 173 -7.86 6.35 24.63
C ALA A 173 -8.35 5.02 24.01
N GLU A 174 -9.65 4.76 24.16
CA GLU A 174 -10.27 3.44 24.06
C GLU A 174 -10.23 2.80 22.67
N TYR A 175 -10.11 3.58 21.59
CA TYR A 175 -10.04 3.05 20.23
C TYR A 175 -8.61 2.69 19.80
N LYS A 176 -7.59 2.92 20.65
CA LYS A 176 -6.22 2.50 20.36
C LYS A 176 -6.00 1.02 20.70
N THR A 177 -6.54 0.15 19.86
CA THR A 177 -6.70 -1.29 20.16
C THR A 177 -5.57 -2.18 19.68
N ALA A 178 -4.45 -1.62 19.20
CA ALA A 178 -3.35 -2.40 18.63
C ALA A 178 -2.75 -3.44 19.61
N ALA A 179 -2.78 -3.16 20.92
CA ALA A 179 -2.32 -4.08 21.95
C ALA A 179 -3.42 -5.02 22.49
N ASP A 180 -4.69 -4.84 22.12
CA ASP A 180 -5.81 -5.64 22.65
C ASP A 180 -5.57 -7.13 22.44
N ARG A 181 -4.98 -7.52 21.31
CA ARG A 181 -4.71 -8.94 21.01
C ARG A 181 -3.74 -9.62 21.97
N PHE A 182 -2.90 -8.84 22.66
CA PHE A 182 -1.96 -9.32 23.66
C PHE A 182 -2.55 -9.19 25.07
N LEU A 183 -3.36 -8.16 25.32
CA LEU A 183 -3.88 -7.83 26.63
C LEU A 183 -5.20 -8.55 26.98
N ARG A 184 -6.02 -8.88 25.96
CA ARG A 184 -7.40 -9.37 26.11
C ARG A 184 -7.59 -10.73 25.45
N ARG A 185 -8.74 -11.36 25.74
CA ARG A 185 -9.21 -12.62 25.12
C ARG A 185 -10.18 -12.38 23.96
N GLU A 186 -10.77 -11.19 23.91
CA GLU A 186 -11.75 -10.78 22.93
C GLU A 186 -11.67 -9.26 22.69
N MET A 187 -12.39 -8.78 21.68
CA MET A 187 -12.48 -7.36 21.37
C MET A 187 -13.10 -6.58 22.54
N SER A 188 -12.51 -5.43 22.87
CA SER A 188 -13.21 -4.46 23.70
C SER A 188 -14.45 -3.90 22.97
N PRO A 189 -15.43 -3.30 23.69
CA PRO A 189 -16.58 -2.66 23.04
C PRO A 189 -16.17 -1.61 21.99
N ALA A 190 -15.18 -0.77 22.31
CA ALA A 190 -14.64 0.25 21.40
C ALA A 190 -13.94 -0.37 20.18
N HIS A 191 -13.19 -1.47 20.38
CA HIS A 191 -12.59 -2.21 19.27
C HIS A 191 -13.66 -2.75 18.31
N ARG A 192 -14.68 -3.42 18.86
CA ARG A 192 -15.78 -3.99 18.09
C ARG A 192 -16.51 -2.91 17.30
N GLU A 193 -16.92 -1.83 17.97
CA GLU A 193 -17.60 -0.70 17.34
C GLU A 193 -16.79 -0.10 16.17
N MET A 194 -15.48 0.08 16.36
CA MET A 194 -14.60 0.62 15.32
C MET A 194 -14.48 -0.34 14.12
N VAL A 195 -14.32 -1.64 14.36
CA VAL A 195 -14.22 -2.65 13.30
C VAL A 195 -15.54 -2.77 12.54
N ASP A 196 -16.67 -2.81 13.24
CA ASP A 196 -18.01 -2.86 12.65
C ASP A 196 -18.23 -1.62 11.75
N ALA A 197 -17.91 -0.42 12.25
CA ALA A 197 -18.04 0.82 11.47
C ALA A 197 -17.14 0.87 10.21
N ILE A 198 -15.98 0.22 10.23
CA ILE A 198 -15.10 0.10 9.06
C ILE A 198 -15.69 -0.89 8.06
N LEU A 199 -16.13 -2.06 8.53
CA LEU A 199 -16.73 -3.11 7.70
C LEU A 199 -18.00 -2.59 6.99
N ASP A 200 -18.90 -1.94 7.73
CA ASP A 200 -20.12 -1.36 7.17
C ASP A 200 -19.80 -0.31 6.11
N ALA A 201 -18.89 0.62 6.41
CA ALA A 201 -18.53 1.68 5.47
C ALA A 201 -17.88 1.14 4.18
N GLN A 202 -17.05 0.09 4.28
CA GLN A 202 -16.43 -0.54 3.11
C GLN A 202 -17.41 -1.40 2.32
N LEU A 203 -18.29 -2.14 3.00
CA LEU A 203 -19.30 -2.95 2.33
C LEU A 203 -20.30 -2.05 1.60
N ASP A 204 -20.73 -0.95 2.21
CA ASP A 204 -21.62 0.03 1.60
C ASP A 204 -21.01 0.66 0.34
N GLN A 205 -19.70 0.93 0.34
CA GLN A 205 -18.95 1.38 -0.83
C GLN A 205 -19.01 0.36 -1.96
N ILE A 206 -18.71 -0.91 -1.65
CA ILE A 206 -18.71 -2.00 -2.63
C ILE A 206 -20.10 -2.20 -3.23
N ILE A 207 -21.14 -2.22 -2.40
CA ILE A 207 -22.53 -2.37 -2.84
C ILE A 207 -22.94 -1.21 -3.75
N GLU A 208 -22.64 0.03 -3.36
CA GLU A 208 -22.97 1.24 -4.13
C GLU A 208 -22.37 1.19 -5.55
N ASP A 209 -21.08 0.90 -5.62
CA ASP A 209 -20.32 0.89 -6.87
C ASP A 209 -20.68 -0.30 -7.79
N ILE A 210 -20.99 -1.47 -7.22
CA ILE A 210 -21.49 -2.62 -7.98
C ILE A 210 -22.90 -2.33 -8.49
N ALA A 211 -23.79 -1.80 -7.64
CA ALA A 211 -25.15 -1.44 -8.03
C ALA A 211 -25.14 -0.44 -9.19
N ALA A 212 -24.35 0.63 -9.08
CA ALA A 212 -24.19 1.61 -10.14
C ALA A 212 -23.65 1.00 -11.44
N ALA A 213 -22.62 0.15 -11.34
CA ALA A 213 -21.97 -0.40 -12.53
C ALA A 213 -22.80 -1.49 -13.24
N ARG A 214 -23.55 -2.30 -12.48
CA ARG A 214 -24.42 -3.36 -13.00
C ARG A 214 -25.85 -2.88 -13.29
N ARG A 215 -26.14 -1.59 -13.07
CA ARG A 215 -27.47 -0.98 -13.21
C ARG A 215 -28.53 -1.69 -12.36
N LEU A 216 -28.14 -2.06 -11.15
CA LEU A 216 -29.00 -2.66 -10.14
C LEU A 216 -29.27 -1.65 -9.02
N THR A 217 -30.27 -1.91 -8.18
CA THR A 217 -30.42 -1.22 -6.90
C THR A 217 -29.54 -1.87 -5.83
N ARG A 218 -29.38 -1.22 -4.67
CA ARG A 218 -28.54 -1.74 -3.56
C ARG A 218 -29.02 -3.09 -3.02
N GLU A 219 -30.33 -3.27 -2.94
CA GLU A 219 -30.95 -4.42 -2.29
C GLU A 219 -30.69 -5.75 -3.03
N PRO A 220 -30.86 -5.86 -4.37
CA PRO A 220 -30.43 -7.04 -5.13
C PRO A 220 -28.95 -7.37 -4.98
N VAL A 221 -28.08 -6.36 -4.92
CA VAL A 221 -26.64 -6.58 -4.72
C VAL A 221 -26.38 -7.15 -3.33
N ARG A 222 -27.02 -6.60 -2.29
CA ARG A 222 -26.91 -7.11 -0.91
C ARG A 222 -27.42 -8.55 -0.80
N GLY A 223 -28.62 -8.82 -1.32
CA GLY A 223 -29.19 -10.16 -1.32
C GLY A 223 -28.43 -11.17 -2.18
N ALA A 224 -27.59 -10.69 -3.11
CA ALA A 224 -26.65 -11.55 -3.84
C ALA A 224 -25.38 -11.82 -3.03
N ILE A 225 -24.83 -10.84 -2.32
CA ILE A 225 -23.73 -11.03 -1.36
C ILE A 225 -24.10 -12.09 -0.32
N ASP A 226 -25.30 -12.00 0.25
CA ASP A 226 -25.77 -12.88 1.34
C ASP A 226 -25.97 -14.34 0.89
N ARG A 227 -26.19 -14.58 -0.41
CA ARG A 227 -26.45 -15.91 -0.99
C ARG A 227 -25.27 -16.48 -1.78
N ALA A 228 -24.21 -15.72 -1.97
CA ALA A 228 -23.01 -16.18 -2.65
C ALA A 228 -22.39 -17.37 -1.88
N PRO A 229 -21.72 -18.32 -2.57
CA PRO A 229 -21.31 -18.26 -3.97
C PRO A 229 -22.38 -18.73 -4.96
N PHE A 230 -22.28 -18.28 -6.22
CA PHE A 230 -23.15 -18.72 -7.32
C PHE A 230 -22.36 -19.46 -8.39
N SER A 231 -23.01 -20.39 -9.09
CA SER A 231 -22.52 -20.93 -10.36
C SER A 231 -22.49 -19.84 -11.44
N ALA A 232 -21.72 -20.07 -12.51
CA ALA A 232 -21.69 -19.24 -13.70
C ALA A 232 -23.10 -18.97 -14.28
N ALA A 233 -23.93 -20.01 -14.36
CA ALA A 233 -25.27 -19.95 -14.91
C ALA A 233 -26.23 -19.09 -14.06
N GLU A 234 -26.19 -19.25 -12.73
CA GLU A 234 -26.98 -18.44 -11.81
C GLU A 234 -26.56 -16.96 -11.84
N ALA A 235 -25.25 -16.71 -11.84
CA ALA A 235 -24.73 -15.34 -11.90
C ALA A 235 -25.14 -14.64 -13.21
N LEU A 236 -25.17 -15.37 -14.33
CA LEU A 236 -25.66 -14.85 -15.61
C LEU A 236 -27.16 -14.56 -15.54
N ALA A 237 -27.97 -15.49 -15.02
CA ALA A 237 -29.42 -15.32 -14.88
C ALA A 237 -29.78 -14.13 -13.96
N MET A 238 -28.95 -13.83 -12.96
CA MET A 238 -29.10 -12.69 -12.06
C MET A 238 -28.55 -11.36 -12.63
N GLY A 239 -27.92 -11.38 -13.82
CA GLY A 239 -27.30 -10.19 -14.42
C GLY A 239 -26.01 -9.73 -13.72
N LEU A 240 -25.44 -10.58 -12.86
CA LEU A 240 -24.16 -10.30 -12.18
C LEU A 240 -22.97 -10.41 -13.13
N VAL A 241 -23.10 -11.19 -14.20
CA VAL A 241 -22.11 -11.32 -15.28
C VAL A 241 -22.78 -11.24 -16.64
N ASP A 242 -21.99 -11.04 -17.69
CA ASP A 242 -22.49 -10.75 -19.04
C ASP A 242 -22.37 -11.94 -20.01
N GLY A 243 -21.59 -12.96 -19.65
CA GLY A 243 -21.46 -14.15 -20.47
C GLY A 243 -20.67 -15.27 -19.80
N VAL A 244 -21.00 -16.49 -20.23
CA VAL A 244 -20.34 -17.71 -19.81
C VAL A 244 -19.67 -18.33 -21.03
N LEU A 245 -18.34 -18.34 -21.07
CA LEU A 245 -17.53 -18.91 -22.15
C LEU A 245 -16.09 -19.15 -21.69
N PHE A 246 -15.40 -20.06 -22.37
CA PHE A 246 -13.97 -20.30 -22.16
C PHE A 246 -13.09 -19.24 -22.84
N GLU A 247 -11.85 -19.13 -22.38
CA GLU A 247 -10.90 -18.12 -22.86
C GLU A 247 -10.62 -18.24 -24.38
N ASP A 248 -10.60 -19.48 -24.91
CA ASP A 248 -10.39 -19.76 -26.33
C ASP A 248 -11.54 -19.32 -27.22
N GLU A 249 -12.71 -19.02 -26.66
CA GLU A 249 -13.88 -18.54 -27.38
C GLU A 249 -13.91 -17.00 -27.53
N LEU A 250 -13.07 -16.28 -26.78
CA LEU A 250 -13.00 -14.81 -26.82
C LEU A 250 -12.70 -14.24 -28.23
N PRO A 251 -11.78 -14.82 -29.04
CA PRO A 251 -11.55 -14.37 -30.42
C PRO A 251 -12.81 -14.42 -31.28
N ARG A 252 -13.63 -15.48 -31.16
CA ARG A 252 -14.89 -15.62 -31.87
C ARG A 252 -15.93 -14.62 -31.36
N ARG A 253 -16.01 -14.44 -30.04
CA ARG A 253 -16.94 -13.50 -29.38
C ARG A 253 -16.73 -12.05 -29.81
N PHE A 254 -15.48 -11.62 -30.00
CA PHE A 254 -15.16 -10.22 -30.36
C PHE A 254 -14.98 -9.99 -31.87
N GLY A 255 -14.91 -11.09 -32.63
CA GLY A 255 -14.77 -11.12 -34.07
C GLY A 255 -15.99 -10.57 -34.83
N ALA A 256 -15.79 -10.26 -36.11
CA ALA A 256 -16.92 -10.00 -37.01
C ALA A 256 -17.51 -11.35 -37.48
N PRO A 257 -18.75 -11.40 -37.99
CA PRO A 257 -19.30 -12.64 -38.55
C PRO A 257 -18.33 -13.29 -39.55
N GLY A 258 -17.95 -14.54 -39.28
CA GLY A 258 -16.98 -15.30 -40.10
C GLY A 258 -15.49 -14.96 -39.89
N ARG A 259 -15.11 -14.12 -38.92
CA ARG A 259 -13.71 -13.76 -38.65
C ARG A 259 -13.43 -13.59 -37.16
N GLU A 260 -12.46 -14.33 -36.63
CA GLU A 260 -11.98 -14.16 -35.25
C GLU A 260 -11.21 -12.83 -35.06
N ALA A 261 -11.41 -12.19 -33.91
CA ALA A 261 -10.65 -11.02 -33.51
C ALA A 261 -9.24 -11.40 -33.07
N VAL A 262 -8.27 -10.54 -33.37
CA VAL A 262 -6.88 -10.76 -32.94
C VAL A 262 -6.67 -10.23 -31.52
N LEU A 263 -6.58 -11.16 -30.56
CA LEU A 263 -6.21 -10.88 -29.17
C LEU A 263 -4.72 -11.14 -28.98
N GLN A 264 -4.02 -10.24 -28.28
CA GLN A 264 -2.60 -10.46 -27.97
C GLN A 264 -2.26 -10.05 -26.54
N PRO A 265 -1.49 -10.88 -25.80
CA PRO A 265 -0.90 -10.47 -24.53
C PRO A 265 -0.07 -9.20 -24.67
N TRP A 266 -0.10 -8.36 -23.63
CA TRP A 266 0.64 -7.09 -23.61
C TRP A 266 2.13 -7.24 -23.96
N THR A 267 2.76 -8.34 -23.53
CA THR A 267 4.17 -8.64 -23.77
C THR A 267 4.54 -8.65 -25.27
N LEU A 268 3.61 -9.09 -26.11
CA LEU A 268 3.70 -9.10 -27.58
C LEU A 268 3.14 -7.81 -28.17
N ALA A 269 1.94 -7.40 -27.74
CA ALA A 269 1.24 -6.22 -28.27
C ALA A 269 2.08 -4.94 -28.13
N ARG A 270 2.83 -4.77 -27.03
CA ARG A 270 3.68 -3.59 -26.78
C ARG A 270 4.72 -3.33 -27.88
N ARG A 271 5.13 -4.36 -28.63
CA ARG A 271 6.09 -4.25 -29.74
C ARG A 271 5.43 -3.75 -31.03
N ARG A 272 4.11 -3.92 -31.16
CA ARG A 272 3.29 -3.54 -32.32
C ARG A 272 2.50 -2.25 -32.11
N LEU A 273 2.54 -1.69 -30.90
CA LEU A 273 1.92 -0.40 -30.59
C LEU A 273 2.97 0.72 -30.58
N PRO A 274 2.60 1.95 -30.97
CA PRO A 274 3.47 3.11 -30.85
C PRO A 274 4.08 3.23 -29.45
N ALA A 275 5.37 3.57 -29.37
CA ALA A 275 5.97 4.00 -28.12
C ALA A 275 5.83 5.51 -28.05
N PRO A 276 5.48 6.05 -26.87
CA PRO A 276 5.56 7.49 -26.64
C PRO A 276 6.99 7.95 -26.86
N TYR A 277 7.21 9.16 -27.35
CA TYR A 277 8.54 9.75 -27.44
C TYR A 277 9.04 10.13 -26.05
N ARG A 278 10.36 10.15 -25.85
CA ARG A 278 11.02 10.67 -24.65
C ARG A 278 11.50 12.07 -24.93
N TRP A 279 10.77 13.07 -24.47
CA TRP A 279 11.28 14.43 -24.54
C TRP A 279 12.41 14.61 -23.51
N PRO A 280 13.50 15.34 -23.85
CA PRO A 280 14.60 15.56 -22.94
C PRO A 280 14.14 16.12 -21.58
N SER A 281 14.78 15.70 -20.49
CA SER A 281 14.38 15.99 -19.10
C SER A 281 14.45 17.46 -18.65
N LEU A 282 14.46 18.42 -19.59
CA LEU A 282 14.45 19.87 -19.34
C LEU A 282 13.14 20.36 -18.70
N GLN A 283 12.08 19.56 -18.73
CA GLN A 283 10.79 19.90 -18.15
C GLN A 283 10.83 19.92 -16.62
N ASP A 284 9.98 20.76 -16.04
CA ASP A 284 9.69 20.75 -14.60
C ASP A 284 9.14 19.38 -14.18
N ALA A 285 9.29 19.06 -12.90
CA ALA A 285 8.93 17.75 -12.36
C ALA A 285 8.15 17.85 -11.04
N VAL A 286 7.29 16.85 -10.83
CA VAL A 286 6.73 16.50 -9.53
C VAL A 286 7.52 15.32 -8.99
N ALA A 287 8.15 15.51 -7.83
CA ALA A 287 8.89 14.46 -7.16
C ALA A 287 7.95 13.56 -6.36
N VAL A 288 8.23 12.27 -6.32
CA VAL A 288 7.52 11.30 -5.48
C VAL A 288 8.47 10.78 -4.42
N VAL A 289 8.10 11.00 -3.15
CA VAL A 289 8.73 10.36 -2.00
C VAL A 289 7.77 9.26 -1.54
N THR A 290 8.27 8.04 -1.37
CA THR A 290 7.45 6.88 -0.99
C THR A 290 7.84 6.39 0.39
N LEU A 291 6.85 6.24 1.26
CA LEU A 291 6.94 5.57 2.55
C LEU A 291 6.06 4.32 2.49
N ARG A 292 6.69 3.14 2.59
CA ARG A 292 6.00 1.84 2.63
C ARG A 292 6.48 1.04 3.83
N GLY A 293 5.54 0.45 4.56
CA GLY A 293 5.81 -0.42 5.71
C GLY A 293 6.01 0.31 7.04
N THR A 294 6.45 -0.43 8.05
CA THR A 294 6.56 0.09 9.43
C THR A 294 7.61 1.19 9.53
N ILE A 295 7.27 2.29 10.20
CA ILE A 295 8.16 3.45 10.38
C ILE A 295 9.14 3.16 11.50
N VAL A 296 10.44 3.26 11.21
CA VAL A 296 11.54 2.99 12.16
C VAL A 296 12.56 4.13 12.18
N PRO A 297 13.31 4.32 13.27
CA PRO A 297 14.49 5.17 13.25
C PRO A 297 15.55 4.62 12.29
N GLY A 298 16.32 5.51 11.65
CA GLY A 298 17.47 5.10 10.84
C GLY A 298 17.13 4.84 9.37
N GLU A 299 17.68 3.77 8.79
CA GLU A 299 17.58 3.48 7.35
C GLU A 299 16.42 2.53 7.01
N SER A 300 15.78 2.76 5.86
CA SER A 300 14.79 1.85 5.29
C SER A 300 15.43 0.51 4.93
N ARG A 301 14.70 -0.59 5.15
CA ARG A 301 15.15 -1.95 4.85
C ARG A 301 14.07 -2.75 4.17
N GLU A 302 14.50 -3.67 3.32
CA GLU A 302 13.66 -4.72 2.75
C GLU A 302 14.22 -6.06 3.19
N PHE A 303 13.34 -6.91 3.70
CA PHE A 303 13.68 -8.23 4.20
C PHE A 303 13.28 -9.30 3.17
N PRO A 304 14.04 -10.40 3.04
CA PRO A 304 13.72 -11.48 2.10
C PRO A 304 12.40 -12.18 2.47
N VAL A 305 12.07 -12.23 3.76
CA VAL A 305 10.82 -12.76 4.29
C VAL A 305 10.15 -11.71 5.19
N PRO A 306 8.81 -11.64 5.25
CA PRO A 306 8.11 -10.77 6.18
C PRO A 306 8.45 -11.12 7.63
N LEU A 307 8.87 -10.14 8.42
CA LEU A 307 9.11 -10.31 9.85
C LEU A 307 7.84 -9.99 10.66
N PRO A 308 7.59 -10.68 11.80
CA PRO A 308 6.54 -10.26 12.73
C PRO A 308 6.69 -8.78 13.11
N LEU A 309 5.58 -8.04 13.18
CA LEU A 309 5.49 -6.60 13.50
C LEU A 309 6.13 -5.61 12.50
N PHE A 310 7.21 -5.99 11.81
CA PHE A 310 7.92 -5.12 10.86
C PHE A 310 7.52 -5.34 9.40
N GLY A 311 6.88 -6.47 9.10
CA GLY A 311 6.53 -6.85 7.74
C GLY A 311 7.76 -7.08 6.86
N ARG A 312 7.57 -6.99 5.54
CA ARG A 312 8.65 -7.19 4.55
C ARG A 312 9.51 -5.95 4.34
N GLN A 313 8.99 -4.77 4.67
CA GLN A 313 9.64 -3.48 4.41
C GLN A 313 9.48 -2.55 5.62
N THR A 314 10.54 -1.81 5.90
CA THR A 314 10.53 -0.74 6.92
C THR A 314 10.93 0.58 6.28
N ALA A 315 10.30 1.66 6.74
CA ALA A 315 10.59 3.01 6.31
C ALA A 315 11.40 3.75 7.38
N GLY A 316 12.68 3.98 7.07
CA GLY A 316 13.62 4.62 7.98
C GLY A 316 13.59 6.15 7.90
N SER A 317 13.51 6.82 9.05
CA SER A 317 13.49 8.29 9.11
C SER A 317 14.67 8.96 8.39
N SER A 318 15.89 8.40 8.47
CA SER A 318 17.08 8.94 7.79
C SER A 318 16.97 8.83 6.28
N THR A 319 16.45 7.70 5.76
CA THR A 319 16.25 7.52 4.31
C THR A 319 15.22 8.52 3.77
N LEU A 320 14.09 8.66 4.47
CA LEU A 320 13.02 9.57 4.07
C LEU A 320 13.46 11.03 4.15
N ALA A 321 14.18 11.42 5.22
CA ALA A 321 14.75 12.76 5.33
C ALA A 321 15.69 13.10 4.17
N ARG A 322 16.55 12.17 3.76
CA ARG A 322 17.41 12.36 2.57
C ARG A 322 16.61 12.48 1.28
N ALA A 323 15.54 11.71 1.12
CA ALA A 323 14.65 11.82 -0.05
C ALA A 323 13.98 13.21 -0.11
N PHE A 324 13.39 13.67 1.00
CA PHE A 324 12.80 15.02 1.06
C PHE A 324 13.82 16.12 0.79
N ARG A 325 15.01 16.07 1.40
CA ARG A 325 16.10 17.02 1.14
C ARG A 325 16.55 17.02 -0.33
N ALA A 326 16.59 15.86 -0.97
CA ALA A 326 16.94 15.74 -2.38
C ALA A 326 15.86 16.38 -3.28
N ALA A 327 14.58 16.12 -3.00
CA ALA A 327 13.46 16.74 -3.71
C ALA A 327 13.45 18.26 -3.55
N GLU A 328 13.71 18.74 -2.33
CA GLU A 328 13.79 20.16 -1.99
C GLU A 328 14.91 20.88 -2.78
N ARG A 329 16.11 20.28 -2.85
CA ARG A 329 17.27 20.89 -3.51
C ARG A 329 17.23 20.80 -5.03
N ALA A 330 16.48 19.87 -5.61
CA ALA A 330 16.43 19.69 -7.05
C ALA A 330 15.73 20.88 -7.76
N PRO A 331 16.41 21.70 -8.57
CA PRO A 331 15.83 22.94 -9.12
C PRO A 331 14.61 22.73 -10.03
N ARG A 332 14.54 21.57 -10.70
CA ARG A 332 13.43 21.21 -11.60
C ARG A 332 12.22 20.64 -10.88
N VAL A 333 12.37 20.22 -9.63
CA VAL A 333 11.25 19.73 -8.83
C VAL A 333 10.46 20.95 -8.35
N ARG A 334 9.19 21.04 -8.74
CA ARG A 334 8.30 22.16 -8.37
C ARG A 334 7.34 21.81 -7.25
N ALA A 335 6.96 20.54 -7.11
CA ALA A 335 6.18 20.02 -6.01
C ALA A 335 6.57 18.58 -5.66
N VAL A 336 6.11 18.12 -4.50
CA VAL A 336 6.32 16.76 -4.00
C VAL A 336 4.97 16.09 -3.78
N VAL A 337 4.81 14.87 -4.29
CA VAL A 337 3.77 13.95 -3.83
C VAL A 337 4.41 12.97 -2.85
N PHE A 338 3.87 12.90 -1.64
CA PHE A 338 4.31 11.99 -0.60
C PHE A 338 3.34 10.79 -0.54
N SER A 339 3.74 9.68 -1.14
CA SER A 339 2.97 8.44 -1.15
C SER A 339 3.21 7.68 0.16
N VAL A 340 2.17 7.49 0.96
CA VAL A 340 2.23 6.88 2.29
C VAL A 340 1.38 5.62 2.33
N ASP A 341 2.02 4.48 2.61
CA ASP A 341 1.37 3.19 2.82
C ASP A 341 1.98 2.51 4.06
N SER A 342 1.45 2.87 5.23
CA SER A 342 1.96 2.46 6.53
C SER A 342 0.91 2.54 7.65
N GLY A 343 0.86 1.49 8.47
CA GLY A 343 0.13 1.48 9.75
C GLY A 343 0.82 2.27 10.87
N GLY A 344 1.97 2.89 10.62
CA GLY A 344 2.73 3.67 11.58
C GLY A 344 4.00 2.97 12.08
N GLY A 345 4.37 3.24 13.33
CA GLY A 345 5.61 2.75 13.95
C GLY A 345 6.15 3.74 14.97
N SER A 346 7.47 3.94 14.98
CA SER A 346 8.15 4.82 15.93
C SER A 346 7.64 6.26 15.87
N ALA A 347 7.19 6.79 17.02
CA ALA A 347 6.72 8.16 17.16
C ALA A 347 7.84 9.18 16.86
N LEU A 348 9.05 8.95 17.37
CA LEU A 348 10.21 9.81 17.09
C LEU A 348 10.53 9.84 15.60
N ALA A 349 10.61 8.67 14.95
CA ALA A 349 10.88 8.60 13.51
C ALA A 349 9.79 9.33 12.70
N SER A 350 8.53 9.22 13.12
CA SER A 350 7.40 9.91 12.50
C SER A 350 7.49 11.44 12.66
N ASP A 351 7.82 11.96 13.84
CA ASP A 351 8.00 13.41 14.05
C ASP A 351 9.19 13.97 13.26
N LEU A 352 10.28 13.21 13.14
CA LEU A 352 11.41 13.57 12.28
C LEU A 352 11.03 13.66 10.80
N ILE A 353 10.23 12.71 10.29
CA ILE A 353 9.75 12.74 8.91
C ILE A 353 8.74 13.90 8.71
N TRP A 354 7.80 14.08 9.64
CA TRP A 354 6.87 15.21 9.64
C TRP A 354 7.59 16.56 9.58
N ARG A 355 8.69 16.71 10.34
CA ARG A 355 9.52 17.92 10.31
C ARG A 355 10.13 18.16 8.93
N GLU A 356 10.53 17.11 8.22
CA GLU A 356 11.03 17.23 6.84
C GLU A 356 9.92 17.63 5.88
N VAL A 357 8.71 17.06 6.00
CA VAL A 357 7.52 17.46 5.23
C VAL A 357 7.25 18.96 5.41
N GLU A 358 7.17 19.43 6.66
CA GLU A 358 6.94 20.84 6.98
C GLU A 358 8.06 21.76 6.45
N ARG A 359 9.32 21.32 6.51
CA ARG A 359 10.44 22.10 5.96
C ARG A 359 10.31 22.24 4.44
N VAL A 360 10.04 21.14 3.73
CA VAL A 360 9.92 21.15 2.27
C VAL A 360 8.73 21.98 1.82
N LYS A 361 7.58 21.83 2.50
CA LYS A 361 6.34 22.59 2.25
C LYS A 361 6.52 24.10 2.24
N ARG A 362 7.45 24.64 3.03
CA ARG A 362 7.77 26.08 3.04
C ARG A 362 8.38 26.59 1.73
N ARG A 363 8.90 25.70 0.88
CA ARG A 363 9.56 26.04 -0.39
C ARG A 363 8.85 25.46 -1.61
N LYS A 364 8.30 24.26 -1.47
CA LYS A 364 7.65 23.51 -2.55
C LYS A 364 6.41 22.84 -2.00
N PRO A 365 5.25 22.93 -2.66
CA PRO A 365 4.05 22.24 -2.22
C PRO A 365 4.28 20.74 -2.02
N VAL A 366 3.76 20.21 -0.93
CA VAL A 366 3.74 18.77 -0.62
C VAL A 366 2.28 18.31 -0.57
N VAL A 367 1.93 17.33 -1.39
CA VAL A 367 0.62 16.65 -1.36
C VAL A 367 0.83 15.23 -0.89
N ALA A 368 0.18 14.81 0.19
CA ALA A 368 0.19 13.42 0.63
C ALA A 368 -0.84 12.61 -0.16
N PHE A 369 -0.46 11.41 -0.60
CA PHE A 369 -1.37 10.39 -1.12
C PHE A 369 -1.32 9.18 -0.20
N MET A 370 -2.45 8.81 0.36
CA MET A 370 -2.58 7.65 1.25
C MET A 370 -2.96 6.40 0.43
N GLY A 371 -2.16 5.34 0.57
CA GLY A 371 -2.41 4.03 -0.03
C GLY A 371 -3.49 3.25 0.73
N ASP A 372 -3.30 1.93 0.85
CA ASP A 372 -4.23 1.07 1.60
C ASP A 372 -4.31 1.47 3.08
N VAL A 373 -3.17 1.81 3.68
CA VAL A 373 -3.13 2.23 5.09
C VAL A 373 -2.27 3.48 5.26
N ALA A 374 -2.77 4.46 6.01
CA ALA A 374 -2.01 5.62 6.48
C ALA A 374 -2.47 6.03 7.88
N GLY A 375 -2.45 5.08 8.82
CA GLY A 375 -2.86 5.29 10.21
C GLY A 375 -1.69 5.53 11.16
N SER A 376 -1.96 6.05 12.36
CA SER A 376 -0.97 6.24 13.43
C SER A 376 0.22 7.08 12.94
N GLY A 377 1.46 6.61 13.05
CA GLY A 377 2.64 7.25 12.45
C GLY A 377 2.50 7.55 10.94
N GLY A 378 1.76 6.75 10.17
CA GLY A 378 1.45 7.03 8.77
C GLY A 378 0.60 8.29 8.59
N TYR A 379 -0.39 8.51 9.46
CA TYR A 379 -1.14 9.77 9.49
C TYR A 379 -0.29 10.93 10.00
N TYR A 380 0.52 10.67 11.04
CA TYR A 380 1.44 11.65 11.64
C TYR A 380 2.32 12.31 10.58
N VAL A 381 2.97 11.52 9.73
CA VAL A 381 3.87 12.08 8.69
C VAL A 381 3.11 12.80 7.58
N ALA A 382 1.85 12.43 7.33
CA ALA A 382 1.03 12.99 6.25
C ALA A 382 0.33 14.30 6.68
N CYS A 383 0.01 14.46 7.97
CA CYS A 383 -0.84 15.56 8.44
C CYS A 383 -0.28 16.96 8.18
N GLY A 384 1.05 17.10 8.00
CA GLY A 384 1.72 18.36 7.66
C GLY A 384 1.65 18.76 6.17
N ALA A 385 1.17 17.90 5.28
CA ALA A 385 1.08 18.22 3.85
C ALA A 385 0.13 19.40 3.55
N ASN A 386 0.29 20.05 2.40
CA ASN A 386 -0.63 21.10 1.93
C ASN A 386 -2.02 20.53 1.62
N ARG A 387 -2.06 19.30 1.10
CA ARG A 387 -3.27 18.53 0.79
C ARG A 387 -3.03 17.06 1.08
N ILE A 388 -4.07 16.35 1.49
CA ILE A 388 -4.09 14.92 1.75
C ILE A 388 -5.17 14.31 0.87
N ILE A 389 -4.76 13.41 -0.02
CA ILE A 389 -5.63 12.64 -0.90
C ILE A 389 -5.66 11.19 -0.42
N ALA A 390 -6.84 10.59 -0.38
CA ALA A 390 -7.01 9.18 -0.04
C ALA A 390 -8.08 8.55 -0.93
N GLN A 391 -8.03 7.24 -1.12
CA GLN A 391 -9.16 6.53 -1.70
C GLN A 391 -10.28 6.38 -0.66
N PRO A 392 -11.55 6.20 -1.07
CA PRO A 392 -12.67 6.01 -0.13
C PRO A 392 -12.43 4.87 0.87
N GLY A 393 -11.79 3.79 0.43
CA GLY A 393 -11.49 2.58 1.21
C GLY A 393 -10.16 2.60 1.95
N THR A 394 -9.35 3.66 1.83
CA THR A 394 -8.10 3.82 2.60
C THR A 394 -8.38 3.74 4.09
N ILE A 395 -7.52 3.05 4.84
CA ILE A 395 -7.59 3.01 6.31
C ILE A 395 -6.64 4.06 6.90
N THR A 396 -7.15 5.04 7.63
CA THR A 396 -6.39 6.19 8.14
C THR A 396 -6.79 6.58 9.56
N GLY A 397 -6.29 7.71 10.06
CA GLY A 397 -6.49 8.16 11.44
C GLY A 397 -5.61 7.39 12.41
N SER A 398 -6.21 6.67 13.36
CA SER A 398 -5.53 6.00 14.48
C SER A 398 -4.61 6.96 15.26
N ILE A 399 -5.07 8.18 15.47
CA ILE A 399 -4.35 9.22 16.20
C ILE A 399 -4.40 8.86 17.68
N GLY A 400 -3.34 8.23 18.16
CA GLY A 400 -3.26 7.66 19.50
C GLY A 400 -1.93 6.95 19.71
N VAL A 401 -1.60 6.66 20.97
CA VAL A 401 -0.31 6.09 21.37
C VAL A 401 -0.54 4.77 22.09
N VAL A 402 0.29 3.79 21.77
CA VAL A 402 0.40 2.52 22.49
C VAL A 402 1.88 2.30 22.76
N SER A 403 2.22 1.87 23.96
CA SER A 403 3.60 1.59 24.36
C SER A 403 3.64 0.42 25.32
N GLY A 404 4.80 -0.23 25.40
CA GLY A 404 5.00 -1.38 26.27
C GLY A 404 5.94 -2.43 25.70
N LYS A 405 6.01 -3.56 26.40
CA LYS A 405 6.89 -4.68 26.07
C LYS A 405 6.28 -6.01 26.45
N LEU A 406 6.84 -7.08 25.87
CA LEU A 406 6.64 -8.44 26.35
C LEU A 406 7.77 -8.77 27.33
N VAL A 407 7.40 -9.17 28.54
CA VAL A 407 8.35 -9.63 29.56
C VAL A 407 8.51 -11.14 29.44
N LEU A 408 9.76 -11.59 29.35
CA LEU A 408 10.16 -12.96 29.03
C LEU A 408 10.81 -13.71 30.21
N ALA A 409 10.89 -13.08 31.40
CA ALA A 409 11.54 -13.67 32.57
C ALA A 409 11.00 -15.06 32.90
N ASP A 410 9.68 -15.19 33.07
CA ASP A 410 9.04 -16.45 33.45
C ASP A 410 9.17 -17.51 32.34
N LEU A 411 9.13 -17.10 31.07
CA LEU A 411 9.38 -17.99 29.92
C LEU A 411 10.78 -18.62 30.01
N PHE A 412 11.80 -17.81 30.27
CA PHE A 412 13.19 -18.25 30.30
C PHE A 412 13.44 -19.16 31.50
N GLU A 413 12.94 -18.78 32.68
CA GLU A 413 13.04 -19.58 33.90
C GLU A 413 12.44 -20.98 33.72
N ARG A 414 11.27 -21.08 33.07
CA ARG A 414 10.61 -22.37 32.77
C ARG A 414 11.42 -23.29 31.86
N HIS A 415 12.38 -22.76 31.12
CA HIS A 415 13.25 -23.51 30.21
C HIS A 415 14.69 -23.62 30.72
N GLY A 416 14.92 -23.34 32.01
CA GLY A 416 16.24 -23.45 32.64
C GLY A 416 17.24 -22.39 32.17
N LEU A 417 16.76 -21.28 31.59
CA LEU A 417 17.58 -20.15 31.18
C LEU A 417 17.55 -19.08 32.26
N HIS A 418 18.72 -18.76 32.81
CA HIS A 418 18.87 -17.76 33.87
C HIS A 418 19.52 -16.49 33.33
N HIS A 419 19.00 -15.33 33.73
CA HIS A 419 19.54 -14.02 33.38
C HIS A 419 19.97 -13.27 34.64
N GLU A 420 21.25 -12.90 34.71
CA GLU A 420 21.75 -11.98 35.72
C GLU A 420 21.76 -10.54 35.16
N ILE A 421 21.18 -9.61 35.92
CA ILE A 421 21.08 -8.20 35.53
C ILE A 421 21.91 -7.37 36.50
N LEU A 422 22.98 -6.77 35.99
CA LEU A 422 23.80 -5.81 36.73
C LEU A 422 23.45 -4.40 36.27
N SER A 423 22.70 -3.67 37.10
CA SER A 423 22.27 -2.30 36.79
C SER A 423 23.03 -1.24 37.59
N ARG A 424 23.23 -0.06 36.98
CA ARG A 424 23.64 1.17 37.65
C ARG A 424 22.65 2.27 37.28
N GLY A 425 22.04 2.88 38.30
CA GLY A 425 20.93 3.83 38.13
C GLY A 425 19.55 3.18 38.21
N ALA A 426 18.60 3.87 38.85
CA ALA A 426 17.27 3.34 39.14
C ALA A 426 16.39 3.07 37.91
N ALA A 427 16.75 3.60 36.74
CA ALA A 427 15.99 3.47 35.50
C ALA A 427 16.56 2.43 34.52
N ALA A 428 17.71 1.82 34.83
CA ALA A 428 18.52 1.10 33.86
C ALA A 428 17.84 -0.13 33.22
N THR A 429 16.77 -0.64 33.83
CA THR A 429 16.04 -1.83 33.40
C THR A 429 14.72 -1.53 32.70
N ILE A 430 14.40 -0.24 32.46
CA ILE A 430 13.09 0.17 31.91
C ILE A 430 12.82 -0.49 30.54
N ASP A 431 13.84 -0.63 29.69
CA ASP A 431 13.74 -1.27 28.37
C ASP A 431 14.07 -2.77 28.38
N SER A 432 14.38 -3.35 29.55
CA SER A 432 14.73 -4.77 29.65
C SER A 432 13.50 -5.65 29.40
N PRO A 433 13.58 -6.66 28.51
CA PRO A 433 12.50 -7.64 28.35
C PRO A 433 12.46 -8.67 29.49
N PHE A 434 13.36 -8.59 30.47
CA PHE A 434 13.42 -9.53 31.60
C PHE A 434 12.99 -8.91 32.93
N VAL A 435 12.60 -7.62 32.93
CA VAL A 435 12.19 -6.90 34.13
C VAL A 435 10.84 -6.26 33.88
N ARG A 436 9.89 -6.55 34.77
CA ARG A 436 8.56 -5.91 34.78
C ARG A 436 8.66 -4.43 35.15
N TYR A 437 7.73 -3.63 34.65
CA TYR A 437 7.60 -2.25 35.12
C TYR A 437 7.08 -2.23 36.56
N ASP A 438 7.79 -1.53 37.44
CA ASP A 438 7.28 -1.11 38.74
C ASP A 438 6.38 0.14 38.60
N GLU A 439 5.82 0.64 39.70
CA GLU A 439 4.96 1.84 39.68
C GLU A 439 5.68 3.07 39.11
N THR A 440 6.97 3.23 39.43
CA THR A 440 7.80 4.33 38.92
C THR A 440 8.02 4.21 37.41
N GLY A 441 8.32 2.99 36.94
CA GLY A 441 8.45 2.66 35.53
C GLY A 441 7.17 2.94 34.76
N TRP A 442 6.03 2.45 35.24
CA TRP A 442 4.72 2.73 34.64
C TRP A 442 4.40 4.22 34.60
N THR A 443 4.70 4.95 35.67
CA THR A 443 4.51 6.40 35.72
C THR A 443 5.31 7.10 34.63
N ARG A 444 6.59 6.72 34.43
CA ARG A 444 7.43 7.29 33.37
C ARG A 444 6.93 6.95 31.96
N VAL A 445 6.57 5.68 31.72
CA VAL A 445 6.03 5.24 30.42
C VAL A 445 4.76 6.01 30.08
N ARG A 446 3.83 6.15 31.02
CA ARG A 446 2.59 6.90 30.82
C ARG A 446 2.83 8.39 30.58
N GLN A 447 3.77 9.01 31.29
CA GLN A 447 4.16 10.40 31.05
C GLN A 447 4.73 10.60 29.65
N GLU A 448 5.61 9.70 29.19
CA GLU A 448 6.14 9.75 27.83
C GLU A 448 5.03 9.57 26.79
N MET A 449 4.15 8.59 26.98
CA MET A 449 3.01 8.36 26.10
C MET A 449 2.13 9.60 25.99
N GLN A 450 1.83 10.26 27.11
CA GLN A 450 1.02 11.48 27.16
C GLN A 450 1.68 12.60 26.37
N GLN A 451 2.99 12.83 26.55
CA GLN A 451 3.73 13.82 25.79
C GLN A 451 3.75 13.53 24.28
N ILE A 452 3.85 12.26 23.89
CA ILE A 452 3.78 11.86 22.48
C ILE A 452 2.38 12.14 21.93
N TYR A 453 1.33 11.81 22.68
CA TYR A 453 -0.05 12.02 22.26
C TYR A 453 -0.38 13.51 22.09
N GLU A 454 -0.06 14.33 23.08
CA GLU A 454 -0.23 15.78 23.01
C GLU A 454 0.51 16.40 21.83
N ARG A 455 1.76 15.94 21.58
CA ARG A 455 2.52 16.37 20.41
C ARG A 455 1.83 15.95 19.12
N PHE A 456 1.29 14.73 19.04
CA PHE A 456 0.60 14.22 17.87
C PHE A 456 -0.67 15.04 17.59
N ILE A 457 -1.53 15.25 18.59
CA ILE A 457 -2.70 16.13 18.49
C ILE A 457 -2.28 17.53 18.04
N GLY A 458 -1.21 18.08 18.61
CA GLY A 458 -0.65 19.37 18.18
C GLY A 458 -0.20 19.39 16.72
N ARG A 459 0.45 18.33 16.21
CA ARG A 459 0.85 18.24 14.79
C ARG A 459 -0.36 18.18 13.87
N VAL A 460 -1.37 17.40 14.23
CA VAL A 460 -2.61 17.29 13.44
C VAL A 460 -3.37 18.61 13.47
N SER A 461 -3.51 19.22 14.64
CA SER A 461 -4.13 20.55 14.82
C SER A 461 -3.45 21.60 13.93
N GLN A 462 -2.11 21.68 13.96
CA GLN A 462 -1.33 22.58 13.12
C GLN A 462 -1.50 22.28 11.63
N GLY A 463 -1.38 21.01 11.24
CA GLY A 463 -1.40 20.60 9.84
C GLY A 463 -2.77 20.73 9.19
N ARG A 464 -3.84 20.48 9.96
CA ARG A 464 -5.23 20.56 9.51
C ARG A 464 -5.90 21.90 9.80
N SER A 465 -5.20 22.81 10.48
CA SER A 465 -5.72 24.13 10.89
C SER A 465 -7.02 24.03 11.68
N ARG A 466 -7.07 23.08 12.63
CA ARG A 466 -8.24 22.85 13.51
C ARG A 466 -7.82 22.92 14.98
N PRO A 467 -8.69 23.37 15.90
CA PRO A 467 -8.39 23.36 17.33
C PRO A 467 -8.03 21.96 17.84
N ALA A 468 -7.07 21.89 18.78
CA ALA A 468 -6.65 20.62 19.37
C ALA A 468 -7.82 19.84 19.99
N ALA A 469 -8.79 20.52 20.61
CA ALA A 469 -9.98 19.90 21.19
C ALA A 469 -10.90 19.23 20.14
N GLU A 470 -11.02 19.80 18.94
CA GLU A 470 -11.78 19.18 17.85
C GLU A 470 -11.07 17.93 17.31
N ILE A 471 -9.73 18.00 17.22
CA ILE A 471 -8.92 16.83 16.83
C ILE A 471 -9.03 15.74 17.90
N GLU A 472 -8.93 16.10 19.18
CA GLU A 472 -9.06 15.16 20.30
C GLU A 472 -10.37 14.38 20.22
N ALA A 473 -11.49 15.04 19.93
CA ALA A 473 -12.80 14.42 19.84
C ALA A 473 -12.90 13.32 18.76
N ILE A 474 -12.11 13.42 17.68
CA ILE A 474 -12.11 12.47 16.55
C ILE A 474 -10.86 11.57 16.50
N ALA A 475 -9.89 11.82 17.38
CA ALA A 475 -8.64 11.08 17.49
C ALA A 475 -8.83 9.82 18.32
N ARG A 476 -8.61 9.88 19.65
CA ARG A 476 -8.86 8.80 20.63
C ARG A 476 -8.38 7.39 20.22
N GLY A 477 -7.37 7.31 19.34
CA GLY A 477 -6.89 6.08 18.74
C GLY A 477 -7.73 5.50 17.58
N ARG A 478 -8.85 6.13 17.22
CA ARG A 478 -9.86 5.63 16.29
C ARG A 478 -9.38 5.62 14.85
N VAL A 479 -9.66 4.51 14.18
CA VAL A 479 -9.39 4.28 12.77
C VAL A 479 -10.60 4.70 11.95
N TRP A 480 -10.35 5.35 10.82
CA TRP A 480 -11.38 5.84 9.91
C TRP A 480 -11.10 5.35 8.49
N THR A 481 -12.15 5.11 7.71
CA THR A 481 -12.00 4.99 6.24
C THR A 481 -11.71 6.35 5.62
N GLY A 482 -11.12 6.38 4.42
CA GLY A 482 -10.87 7.62 3.69
C GLY A 482 -12.15 8.42 3.46
N ARG A 483 -13.26 7.72 3.12
CA ARG A 483 -14.60 8.31 2.97
C ARG A 483 -15.08 9.00 4.26
N GLN A 484 -14.88 8.38 5.43
CA GLN A 484 -15.23 8.98 6.72
C GLN A 484 -14.27 10.12 7.11
N ALA A 485 -13.00 10.04 6.73
CA ALA A 485 -11.97 11.00 7.12
C ALA A 485 -12.11 12.39 6.47
N VAL A 486 -12.77 12.48 5.30
CA VAL A 486 -13.02 13.76 4.60
C VAL A 486 -13.95 14.70 5.37
N PRO A 487 -15.19 14.32 5.74
CA PRO A 487 -16.06 15.20 6.54
C PRO A 487 -15.49 15.49 7.94
N LEU A 488 -14.59 14.64 8.45
CA LEU A 488 -13.84 14.87 9.68
C LEU A 488 -12.63 15.81 9.50
N GLY A 489 -12.37 16.32 8.30
CA GLY A 489 -11.26 17.23 8.00
C GLY A 489 -9.86 16.61 8.17
N LEU A 490 -9.78 15.29 8.32
CA LEU A 490 -8.52 14.55 8.42
C LEU A 490 -7.89 14.31 7.03
N VAL A 491 -8.72 14.23 5.99
CA VAL A 491 -8.35 14.11 4.57
C VAL A 491 -9.01 15.27 3.81
N ASP A 492 -8.34 15.80 2.79
CA ASP A 492 -8.85 16.94 2.01
C ASP A 492 -9.80 16.50 0.89
N GLU A 493 -9.48 15.41 0.20
CA GLU A 493 -10.20 14.99 -1.00
C GLU A 493 -10.06 13.48 -1.25
N LEU A 494 -11.12 12.87 -1.80
CA LEU A 494 -11.08 11.49 -2.27
C LEU A 494 -10.50 11.41 -3.68
N GLY A 495 -9.60 10.46 -3.92
CA GLY A 495 -9.06 10.22 -5.25
C GLY A 495 -7.85 9.30 -5.28
N ASP A 496 -7.41 9.01 -6.50
CA ASP A 496 -6.22 8.20 -6.77
C ASP A 496 -4.93 9.06 -6.74
N PHE A 497 -3.80 8.43 -7.04
CA PHE A 497 -2.52 9.13 -7.14
C PHE A 497 -2.49 10.17 -8.26
N THR A 498 -3.28 10.00 -9.33
CA THR A 498 -3.38 10.98 -10.42
C THR A 498 -3.96 12.30 -9.90
N VAL A 499 -4.98 12.22 -9.04
CA VAL A 499 -5.54 13.38 -8.33
C VAL A 499 -4.46 14.05 -7.46
N ALA A 500 -3.67 13.28 -6.71
CA ALA A 500 -2.58 13.84 -5.91
C ALA A 500 -1.53 14.59 -6.74
N VAL A 501 -1.15 14.04 -7.90
CA VAL A 501 -0.24 14.73 -8.85
C VAL A 501 -0.90 15.99 -9.42
N GLN A 502 -2.19 15.94 -9.74
CA GLN A 502 -2.93 17.11 -10.22
C GLN A 502 -2.93 18.24 -9.17
N ARG A 503 -3.27 17.94 -7.91
CA ARG A 503 -3.24 18.94 -6.82
C ARG A 503 -1.83 19.47 -6.58
N ALA A 504 -0.80 18.63 -6.67
CA ALA A 504 0.59 19.07 -6.56
C ALA A 504 0.97 20.06 -7.69
N ARG A 505 0.47 19.83 -8.91
CA ARG A 505 0.67 20.74 -10.06
C ARG A 505 -0.03 22.07 -9.85
N GLU A 506 -1.29 22.03 -9.44
CA GLU A 506 -2.11 23.22 -9.19
C GLU A 506 -1.46 24.12 -8.12
N LEU A 507 -1.06 23.54 -6.99
CA LEU A 507 -0.37 24.27 -5.92
C LEU A 507 1.00 24.83 -6.35
N ALA A 508 1.65 24.21 -7.32
CA ALA A 508 2.92 24.67 -7.88
C ALA A 508 2.77 25.70 -9.01
N GLY A 509 1.54 26.09 -9.37
CA GLY A 509 1.26 27.00 -10.48
C GLY A 509 1.61 26.42 -11.85
N ILE A 510 1.59 25.09 -12.00
CA ILE A 510 1.89 24.41 -13.27
C ILE A 510 0.59 24.31 -14.08
N PRO A 511 0.53 24.88 -15.31
CA PRO A 511 -0.66 24.79 -16.16
C PRO A 511 -1.05 23.35 -16.50
N ALA A 512 -2.36 23.08 -16.58
CA ALA A 512 -2.90 21.74 -16.84
C ALA A 512 -2.42 21.13 -18.17
N GLY A 513 -2.26 21.95 -19.22
CA GLY A 513 -1.78 21.52 -20.53
C GLY A 513 -0.26 21.33 -20.65
N ARG A 514 0.52 21.70 -19.63
CA ARG A 514 1.98 21.58 -19.66
C ARG A 514 2.41 20.17 -19.27
N GLU A 515 3.12 19.48 -20.16
CA GLU A 515 3.77 18.21 -19.82
C GLU A 515 4.78 18.39 -18.69
N ILE A 516 4.76 17.47 -17.73
CA ILE A 516 5.72 17.42 -16.63
C ILE A 516 6.16 15.99 -16.36
N ASN A 517 7.37 15.85 -15.81
CA ASN A 517 7.85 14.55 -15.36
C ASN A 517 7.35 14.26 -13.93
N VAL A 518 6.86 13.05 -13.69
CA VAL A 518 6.63 12.57 -12.32
C VAL A 518 7.76 11.61 -11.97
N ILE A 519 8.65 11.97 -11.05
CA ILE A 519 9.89 11.23 -10.79
C ILE A 519 9.94 10.66 -9.37
N THR A 520 10.22 9.36 -9.23
CA THR A 520 10.50 8.76 -7.92
C THR A 520 11.88 9.19 -7.42
N VAL A 521 11.91 9.83 -6.25
CA VAL A 521 13.14 10.30 -5.64
C VAL A 521 13.95 9.12 -5.14
N ARG A 522 15.22 9.06 -5.56
CA ARG A 522 16.18 8.12 -5.00
C ARG A 522 16.94 8.83 -3.88
N PRO A 523 16.85 8.36 -2.63
CA PRO A 523 17.60 8.97 -1.54
C PRO A 523 19.10 8.87 -1.85
N PRO A 524 19.86 9.99 -1.79
CA PRO A 524 21.30 9.97 -1.96
C PRO A 524 21.93 8.94 -1.01
N ARG A 525 22.87 8.14 -1.52
CA ARG A 525 23.71 7.29 -0.68
C ARG A 525 24.75 8.18 -0.04
N VAL A 526 24.80 8.21 1.28
CA VAL A 526 25.94 8.74 2.03
C VAL A 526 26.73 7.52 2.51
N ALA A 527 28.05 7.64 2.66
CA ALA A 527 28.81 6.62 3.40
C ALA A 527 28.08 6.35 4.72
N PRO A 528 27.92 5.08 5.14
CA PRO A 528 27.27 4.79 6.40
C PRO A 528 28.06 5.47 7.51
N VAL A 529 27.55 6.61 8.00
CA VAL A 529 27.84 7.03 9.36
C VAL A 529 27.33 5.86 10.21
N PRO A 530 28.12 5.28 11.13
CA PRO A 530 27.64 4.19 11.96
C PRO A 530 26.31 4.62 12.57
N ALA A 531 25.23 4.01 12.09
CA ALA A 531 23.91 4.27 12.61
C ALA A 531 23.94 3.89 14.08
N PHE A 532 23.28 4.68 14.94
CA PHE A 532 22.94 4.19 16.27
C PHE A 532 22.28 2.82 16.09
N ARG A 533 22.83 1.77 16.70
CA ARG A 533 22.24 0.43 16.67
C ARG A 533 20.82 0.58 17.19
N SER A 534 19.86 0.34 16.32
CA SER A 534 18.44 0.37 16.69
C SER A 534 18.08 -0.94 17.39
N ALA A 535 17.02 -0.96 18.20
CA ALA A 535 16.48 -2.22 18.73
C ALA A 535 16.16 -3.25 17.63
N VAL A 536 15.89 -2.78 16.40
CA VAL A 536 15.72 -3.63 15.21
C VAL A 536 17.05 -4.25 14.76
N ASP A 537 18.17 -3.53 14.89
CA ASP A 537 19.50 -4.09 14.62
C ASP A 537 19.84 -5.20 15.60
N GLU A 538 19.52 -5.01 16.87
CA GLU A 538 19.76 -6.01 17.91
C GLU A 538 18.83 -7.21 17.77
N MET A 539 17.54 -7.00 17.48
CA MET A 539 16.59 -8.08 17.23
C MET A 539 16.93 -8.86 15.96
N VAL A 540 17.34 -8.20 14.87
CA VAL A 540 17.78 -8.88 13.64
C VAL A 540 19.12 -9.59 13.86
N ALA A 541 20.04 -9.04 14.64
CA ALA A 541 21.26 -9.72 15.04
C ALA A 541 20.95 -10.97 15.89
N GLY A 542 20.03 -10.86 16.84
CA GLY A 542 19.55 -11.97 17.66
C GLY A 542 18.85 -13.05 16.82
N LEU A 543 17.96 -12.68 15.90
CA LEU A 543 17.33 -13.62 14.98
C LEU A 543 18.35 -14.30 14.05
N ARG A 544 19.37 -13.57 13.59
CA ARG A 544 20.47 -14.15 12.81
C ARG A 544 21.29 -15.13 13.63
N GLN A 545 21.54 -14.84 14.90
CA GLN A 545 22.22 -15.77 15.80
C GLN A 545 21.35 -17.01 16.06
N VAL A 546 20.06 -16.85 16.32
CA VAL A 546 19.11 -17.97 16.51
C VAL A 546 19.00 -18.81 15.23
N LEU A 547 18.91 -18.20 14.06
CA LEU A 547 18.89 -18.89 12.77
C LEU A 547 20.22 -19.55 12.43
N ALA A 548 21.35 -18.95 12.79
CA ALA A 548 22.67 -19.58 12.66
C ALA A 548 22.79 -20.81 13.57
N LEU A 549 22.32 -20.72 14.81
CA LEU A 549 22.26 -21.84 15.75
C LEU A 549 21.27 -22.94 15.29
N ALA A 550 20.15 -22.56 14.68
CA ALA A 550 19.20 -23.50 14.09
C ALA A 550 19.76 -24.18 12.83
N ALA A 551 20.51 -23.46 12.00
CA ALA A 551 21.18 -23.99 10.82
C ALA A 551 22.34 -24.94 11.19
N GLU A 552 23.10 -24.63 12.25
CA GLU A 552 24.11 -25.54 12.83
C GLU A 552 23.45 -26.82 13.36
N ARG A 553 22.28 -26.72 14.02
CA ARG A 553 21.53 -27.91 14.47
C ARG A 553 20.92 -28.73 13.34
N VAL A 554 20.51 -28.11 12.23
CA VAL A 554 20.04 -28.83 11.03
C VAL A 554 21.20 -29.52 10.32
N LEU A 555 22.39 -28.93 10.27
CA LEU A 555 23.59 -29.61 9.76
C LEU A 555 23.97 -30.82 10.64
N LEU A 556 23.93 -30.66 11.96
CA LEU A 556 24.22 -31.75 12.91
C LEU A 556 23.19 -32.89 12.86
N LEU A 557 21.93 -32.60 12.54
CA LEU A 557 20.89 -33.62 12.33
C LEU A 557 20.99 -34.32 10.96
N MET A 558 21.60 -33.67 9.96
CA MET A 558 21.87 -34.26 8.64
C MET A 558 23.17 -35.08 8.59
N GLU A 559 24.11 -34.87 9.52
CA GLU A 559 25.29 -35.73 9.70
C GLU A 559 25.00 -36.95 10.60
N ALA A 560 23.84 -36.99 11.27
CA ALA A 560 23.41 -38.08 12.15
C ALA A 560 22.29 -38.98 11.56
N LEU A 561 21.97 -38.81 10.27
CA LEU A 561 21.17 -39.72 9.43
C LEU A 561 22.05 -40.25 8.31
#